data_AF-A0A109DKV7-F1
#
_entry.id   AF-A0A109DKV7-F1
#
_cell.length_a   1.000
_cell.length_b   1.000
_cell.length_c   1.000
_cell.angle_alpha   90.00
_cell.angle_beta   90.00
_cell.angle_gamma   90.00
#
_symmetry.space_group_name_H-M   'P 1'
#
loop_
_entity.id
_entity.type
_entity.pdbx_description
1 polymer ?
#
loop_
_entity_poly.entity_id
_entity_poly.type
_entity_poly.pdbx_seq_one_letter_code
_entity_poly.pdbx_strand_id
1 'polypeptide(L)'
;MQDNGQNLKKILEELRQETVNDRDATKLINQGLSKLTQGVNFDKVVFELNRDLNNYSLVHGFKLPQALIRLKIMLNENPDKWKFAGLTGSI
;
A
#
# COMPACT_ATOMS: atom_id res chain seq x y z
N MET A 1 -4.82 -10.73 -18.26
CA MET A 1 -5.31 -10.10 -17.01
C MET A 1 -4.08 -9.54 -16.30
N GLN A 2 -4.01 -8.23 -16.05
CA GLN A 2 -2.97 -7.68 -15.19
C GLN A 2 -3.21 -8.21 -13.77
N ASP A 3 -2.20 -8.82 -13.17
CA ASP A 3 -2.27 -9.36 -11.81
C ASP A 3 -2.28 -8.20 -10.80
N ASN A 4 -3.40 -8.01 -10.10
CA ASN A 4 -3.56 -6.98 -9.07
C ASN A 4 -2.46 -7.06 -7.99
N GLY A 5 -1.95 -8.25 -7.71
CA GLY A 5 -0.82 -8.44 -6.80
C GLY A 5 0.48 -7.82 -7.32
N GLN A 6 0.76 -7.92 -8.63
CA GLN A 6 1.93 -7.29 -9.25
C GLN A 6 1.83 -5.77 -9.26
N ASN A 7 0.64 -5.23 -9.52
CA ASN A 7 0.41 -3.78 -9.46
C ASN A 7 0.60 -3.23 -8.05
N LEU A 8 0.01 -3.89 -7.03
CA LEU A 8 0.20 -3.51 -5.64
C LEU A 8 1.66 -3.62 -5.21
N LYS A 9 2.39 -4.65 -5.68
CA LYS A 9 3.82 -4.80 -5.39
C LYS A 9 4.64 -3.61 -5.89
N LYS A 10 4.42 -3.15 -7.12
CA LYS A 10 5.11 -1.98 -7.68
C LYS A 10 4.85 -0.71 -6.86
N ILE A 11 3.59 -0.46 -6.52
CA ILE A 11 3.19 0.68 -5.70
C ILE A 11 3.90 0.63 -4.34
N LEU A 12 3.92 -0.53 -3.69
CA LEU A 12 4.61 -0.69 -2.41
C LEU A 12 6.13 -0.49 -2.54
N GLU A 13 6.76 -0.89 -3.64
CA GLU A 13 8.19 -0.63 -3.89
C GLU A 13 8.49 0.87 -4.07
N GLU A 14 7.61 1.62 -4.75
CA GLU A 14 7.70 3.06 -4.90
C GLU A 14 7.54 3.77 -3.54
N LEU A 15 6.48 3.46 -2.81
CA LEU A 15 6.21 4.05 -1.49
C LEU A 15 7.30 3.74 -0.48
N ARG A 16 7.96 2.58 -0.58
CA ARG A 16 9.09 2.22 0.30
C ARG A 16 10.22 3.25 0.25
N GLN A 17 10.49 3.85 -0.91
CA GLN A 17 11.53 4.86 -1.07
C GLN A 17 11.15 6.15 -0.34
N GLU A 18 9.87 6.51 -0.38
CA GLU A 18 9.35 7.71 0.27
C GLU A 18 9.28 7.57 1.80
N THR A 19 9.18 6.34 2.32
CA THR A 19 9.12 6.08 3.76
C THR A 19 10.48 5.78 4.39
N VAL A 20 11.59 5.89 3.67
CA VAL A 20 12.92 5.43 4.14
C VAL A 20 13.34 6.02 5.50
N ASN A 21 12.90 7.24 5.80
CA ASN A 21 13.20 7.94 7.07
C ASN A 21 12.18 7.63 8.20
N ASP A 22 11.18 6.81 7.91
CA ASP A 22 10.13 6.38 8.82
C ASP A 22 10.19 4.86 8.95
N ARG A 23 10.75 4.40 10.07
CA ARG A 23 10.99 2.98 10.32
C ARG A 23 9.68 2.18 10.36
N ASP A 24 8.64 2.73 10.95
CA ASP A 24 7.36 2.03 11.14
C ASP A 24 6.61 1.93 9.81
N ALA A 25 6.59 3.02 9.04
CA ALA A 25 5.99 3.03 7.72
C ALA A 25 6.74 2.09 6.76
N THR A 26 8.08 2.11 6.79
CA THR A 26 8.91 1.18 5.99
C THR A 26 8.66 -0.28 6.37
N LYS A 27 8.51 -0.58 7.66
CA LYS A 27 8.20 -1.93 8.14
C LYS A 27 6.84 -2.40 7.62
N LEU A 28 5.81 -1.56 7.71
CA LEU A 28 4.47 -1.85 7.20
C LEU A 28 4.51 -2.19 5.70
N ILE A 29 5.20 -1.36 4.90
CA ILE A 29 5.33 -1.57 3.46
C ILE A 29 6.08 -2.87 3.15
N ASN A 30 7.20 -3.13 3.83
CA ASN A 30 7.97 -4.35 3.65
C ASN A 30 7.18 -5.62 4.01
N GLN A 31 6.30 -5.55 5.01
CA GLN A 31 5.40 -6.67 5.34
C GLN A 31 4.41 -6.96 4.20
N GLY A 32 3.83 -5.93 3.58
CA GLY A 32 2.99 -6.09 2.39
C GLY A 32 3.74 -6.73 1.22
N LEU A 33 4.93 -6.22 0.90
CA LEU A 33 5.79 -6.74 -0.17
C LEU A 33 6.17 -8.21 0.05
N SER A 34 6.51 -8.58 1.28
CA SER A 34 6.87 -9.95 1.64
C SER A 34 5.70 -10.91 1.40
N LYS A 35 4.50 -10.56 1.83
CA LYS A 35 3.30 -11.38 1.65
C LYS A 35 2.92 -11.58 0.18
N LEU A 36 2.99 -10.51 -0.63
CA LEU A 36 2.79 -10.61 -2.07
C LEU A 36 3.82 -11.52 -2.72
N THR A 37 5.09 -11.43 -2.31
CA THR A 37 6.17 -12.27 -2.83
C THR A 37 6.00 -13.74 -2.45
N GLN A 38 5.41 -14.01 -1.28
CA GLN A 38 5.07 -15.36 -0.81
C GLN A 38 3.80 -15.94 -1.45
N GLY A 39 3.13 -15.20 -2.33
CA GLY A 39 1.89 -15.66 -2.97
C GLY A 39 0.69 -15.70 -2.02
N VAL A 40 0.70 -14.90 -0.95
CA VAL A 40 -0.48 -14.74 -0.09
C VAL A 40 -1.63 -14.17 -0.93
N ASN A 41 -2.84 -14.69 -0.70
CA ASN A 41 -4.05 -14.23 -1.38
C ASN A 41 -4.17 -12.69 -1.31
N PHE A 42 -4.48 -12.09 -2.46
CA PHE A 42 -4.50 -10.65 -2.63
C PHE A 42 -5.48 -9.93 -1.69
N ASP A 43 -6.70 -10.43 -1.53
CA ASP A 43 -7.70 -9.80 -0.64
C ASP A 43 -7.24 -9.85 0.82
N LYS A 44 -6.56 -10.94 1.22
CA LYS A 44 -5.95 -11.05 2.54
C LYS A 44 -4.83 -10.02 2.72
N VAL A 45 -3.99 -9.80 1.71
CA VAL A 45 -2.94 -8.77 1.77
C VAL A 45 -3.56 -7.37 1.91
N VAL A 46 -4.59 -7.05 1.12
CA VAL A 46 -5.31 -5.77 1.19
C VAL A 46 -5.92 -5.55 2.57
N PHE A 47 -6.60 -6.56 3.12
CA PHE A 47 -7.17 -6.51 4.46
C PHE A 47 -6.10 -6.24 5.53
N GLU A 48 -5.00 -6.99 5.50
CA GLU A 48 -3.92 -6.85 6.48
C GLU A 48 -3.21 -5.49 6.36
N LEU A 49 -2.97 -4.98 5.16
CA LEU A 49 -2.42 -3.64 4.96
C LEU A 49 -3.34 -2.54 5.51
N ASN A 50 -4.65 -2.63 5.29
CA ASN A 50 -5.60 -1.68 5.86
C ASN A 50 -5.60 -1.73 7.40
N ARG A 51 -5.52 -2.92 7.98
CA ARG A 51 -5.38 -3.08 9.44
C ARG A 51 -4.09 -2.46 9.95
N ASP A 52 -2.97 -2.74 9.29
CA ASP A 52 -1.65 -2.26 9.70
C ASP A 52 -1.55 -0.72 9.55
N LEU A 53 -2.20 -0.13 8.54
CA LEU A 53 -2.34 1.33 8.38
C LEU A 53 -3.14 1.97 9.52
N ASN A 54 -4.23 1.33 9.95
CA ASN A 54 -5.02 1.81 11.08
C ASN A 54 -4.21 1.72 12.38
N ASN A 55 -3.46 0.63 12.59
CA ASN A 55 -2.57 0.47 13.74
C ASN A 55 -1.45 1.51 13.74
N TYR A 56 -0.83 1.77 12.58
CA TYR A 56 0.14 2.86 12.43
C TYR A 56 -0.49 4.19 12.88
N SER A 57 -1.68 4.52 12.36
CA SER A 57 -2.35 5.78 12.70
C SER A 57 -2.60 5.88 14.21
N LEU A 58 -3.06 4.81 14.86
CA LEU A 58 -3.30 4.78 16.30
C LEU A 58 -2.04 5.09 17.13
N VAL A 59 -0.92 4.46 16.80
CA VAL A 59 0.34 4.65 17.56
C VAL A 59 1.02 5.99 17.25
N HIS A 60 0.69 6.62 16.11
CA HIS A 60 1.22 7.91 15.68
C HIS A 60 0.25 9.09 15.90
N GLY A 61 -0.69 8.96 16.86
CA GLY A 61 -1.59 10.06 17.25
C GLY A 61 -2.61 10.43 16.17
N PHE A 62 -3.16 9.41 15.51
CA PHE A 62 -4.13 9.50 14.41
C PHE A 62 -3.60 10.17 13.14
N LYS A 63 -2.27 10.17 12.95
CA LYS A 63 -1.60 10.75 11.79
C LYS A 63 -1.06 9.67 10.86
N LEU A 64 -1.16 9.94 9.56
CA LEU A 64 -0.53 9.14 8.51
C LEU A 64 0.36 10.07 7.66
N PRO A 65 1.60 9.67 7.35
CA PRO A 65 2.39 10.37 6.34
C PRO A 65 1.76 10.23 4.96
N GLN A 66 2.07 11.16 4.06
CA GLN A 66 1.45 11.26 2.72
C GLN A 66 1.54 9.95 1.91
N ALA A 67 2.64 9.20 2.05
CA ALA A 67 2.82 7.89 1.43
C ALA A 67 1.75 6.87 1.89
N LEU A 68 1.49 6.81 3.20
CA LEU A 68 0.52 5.88 3.78
C LEU A 68 -0.94 6.34 3.56
N ILE A 69 -1.19 7.65 3.44
CA ILE A 69 -2.49 8.17 3.00
C ILE A 69 -2.80 7.69 1.58
N ARG A 70 -1.84 7.84 0.65
CA ARG A 70 -1.97 7.36 -0.73
C ARG A 70 -2.23 5.86 -0.78
N LEU A 71 -1.47 5.07 -0.01
CA LEU A 71 -1.71 3.63 0.10
C LEU A 71 -3.12 3.32 0.59
N LYS A 72 -3.58 3.99 1.65
CA LYS A 72 -4.92 3.80 2.21
C LYS A 72 -6.02 4.10 1.19
N ILE A 73 -5.89 5.19 0.42
CA ILE A 73 -6.86 5.52 -0.64
C ILE A 73 -6.88 4.40 -1.69
N MET A 74 -5.71 4.01 -2.20
CA MET A 74 -5.59 2.96 -3.23
C MET A 74 -6.18 1.62 -2.79
N LEU A 75 -6.00 1.22 -1.53
CA LEU A 75 -6.54 -0.04 -0.99
C LEU A 75 -8.06 -0.01 -0.78
N ASN A 76 -8.65 1.16 -0.59
CA ASN A 76 -10.11 1.33 -0.40
C ASN A 76 -10.84 1.63 -1.71
N GLU A 77 -10.15 2.17 -2.71
CA GLU A 77 -10.68 2.27 -4.06
C GLU A 77 -10.65 0.89 -4.72
N ASN A 78 -11.84 0.41 -5.13
CA ASN A 78 -12.09 -0.90 -5.73
C ASN A 78 -10.98 -1.36 -6.70
N PRO A 79 -10.56 -2.64 -6.70
CA PRO A 79 -9.48 -3.16 -7.57
C PRO A 79 -9.67 -2.87 -9.06
N ASP A 80 -10.91 -2.72 -9.53
CA ASP A 80 -11.23 -2.36 -10.92
C ASP A 80 -10.78 -0.93 -11.31
N LYS A 81 -10.64 -0.01 -10.34
CA LYS A 81 -10.14 1.36 -10.57
C LYS A 81 -8.62 1.43 -10.73
N TRP A 82 -7.90 0.36 -10.36
CA TRP A 82 -6.43 0.33 -10.45
C TRP A 82 -5.91 0.30 -11.89
N LYS A 83 -6.79 0.01 -12.86
CA LYS A 83 -6.55 0.21 -14.29
C LYS A 83 -6.29 1.68 -14.66
N PHE A 84 -6.72 2.64 -13.83
CA PHE A 84 -6.63 4.08 -14.10
C PHE A 84 -5.66 4.84 -13.18
N ALA A 85 -5.11 4.20 -12.14
CA ALA A 85 -4.15 4.84 -11.24
C ALA A 85 -2.82 5.23 -11.94
N GLY A 86 -2.56 4.71 -13.14
CA GLY A 86 -1.46 5.13 -14.01
C GLY A 86 -1.79 6.27 -14.99
N LEU A 87 -3.00 6.84 -14.97
CA LEU A 87 -3.46 7.85 -15.94
C LEU A 87 -3.71 9.26 -15.37
N THR A 88 -3.54 9.48 -14.06
CA THR A 88 -3.67 10.85 -13.50
C THR A 88 -2.37 11.65 -13.56
N GLY A 89 -1.43 11.22 -14.41
CA GLY A 89 -0.17 11.90 -14.72
C GLY A 89 -0.14 12.55 -16.10
N SER A 90 -1.27 13.08 -16.57
CA SER A 90 -1.29 13.93 -17.77
C SER A 90 -2.23 15.11 -17.55
N ILE A 91 -1.61 16.24 -17.19
CA ILE A 91 -2.07 17.57 -17.59
C ILE A 91 -0.90 18.19 -18.35
#